data_AF-A0A4P5VH14-F1
#
_entry.id   AF-A0A4P5VH14-F1
#
_cell.length_a   1.000
_cell.length_b   1.000
_cell.length_c   1.000
_cell.angle_alpha   90.00
_cell.angle_beta   90.00
_cell.angle_gamma   90.00
#
_symmetry.space_group_name_H-M   'P 1'
#
loop_
_entity.id
_entity.type
_entity.pdbx_description
1 polymer ?
#
loop_
_entity_poly.entity_id
_entity_poly.type
_entity_poly.pdbx_seq_one_letter_code
_entity_poly.pdbx_strand_id
1 'polypeptide(L)' 'MADPTPPDSGSTSDGAALGDPTSATGDPRRAALIASLQQRYADAEARGDAEAKQALFREAVYLNLPPQLWQSGAADQAS' A
#
# COMPACT_ATOMS: atom_id res chain seq x y z
N MET A 1 -34.06 7.02 -45.83
CA MET A 1 -33.27 6.06 -45.04
C MET A 1 -32.26 6.89 -44.27
N ALA A 2 -32.52 7.14 -42.99
CA ALA A 2 -31.69 8.00 -42.14
C ALA A 2 -30.69 7.12 -41.36
N ASP A 3 -29.43 7.53 -41.42
CA ASP A 3 -28.27 6.96 -40.72
C ASP A 3 -28.28 7.40 -39.25
N PRO A 4 -28.12 6.50 -38.26
CA PRO A 4 -27.92 6.91 -36.88
C PRO A 4 -26.44 7.16 -36.58
N THR A 5 -26.12 8.43 -36.35
CA THR A 5 -24.88 8.93 -35.73
C THR A 5 -24.55 8.18 -34.42
N PRO A 6 -23.28 7.80 -34.17
CA PRO A 6 -22.88 7.24 -32.87
C PRO A 6 -22.86 8.35 -31.80
N PRO A 7 -23.43 8.14 -30.60
CA PRO A 7 -23.25 9.06 -29.50
C PRO A 7 -21.84 8.94 -28.90
N ASP A 8 -21.14 10.08 -28.98
CA ASP A 8 -20.13 10.64 -28.08
C ASP A 8 -19.42 9.70 -27.09
N SER A 9 -18.09 9.62 -27.24
CA SER A 9 -17.17 9.07 -26.26
C SER A 9 -17.20 9.92 -24.99
N GLY A 10 -18.00 9.49 -24.02
CA GLY A 10 -18.02 10.03 -22.67
C GLY A 10 -16.66 9.90 -21.99
N SER A 11 -15.81 10.89 -22.20
CA SER A 11 -14.66 11.21 -21.37
C SER A 11 -15.18 11.80 -20.06
N THR A 12 -15.52 10.95 -19.09
CA THR A 12 -15.69 11.39 -17.70
C THR A 12 -14.43 11.01 -16.94
N SER A 13 -13.56 12.01 -16.83
CA SER A 13 -12.63 12.15 -15.73
C SER A 13 -13.43 12.17 -14.43
N ASP A 14 -13.57 11.01 -13.80
CA ASP A 14 -13.91 10.90 -12.38
C ASP A 14 -12.60 10.47 -11.72
N GLY A 15 -11.86 11.41 -11.14
CA GLY A 15 -12.29 11.97 -9.87
C GLY A 15 -11.59 11.11 -8.84
N ALA A 16 -10.50 11.66 -8.29
CA ALA A 16 -9.69 11.03 -7.27
C ALA A 16 -10.59 10.37 -6.22
N ALA A 17 -10.71 9.04 -6.29
CA ALA A 17 -11.10 8.24 -5.15
C ALA A 17 -10.02 8.46 -4.10
N LEU A 18 -10.24 9.49 -3.28
CA LEU A 18 -9.70 9.59 -1.94
C LEU A 18 -10.23 8.35 -1.22
N GLY A 19 -9.48 7.26 -1.40
CA GLY A 19 -9.79 5.95 -0.90
C GLY A 19 -10.03 6.07 0.60
N ASP A 20 -11.27 5.77 0.95
CA ASP A 20 -11.74 5.68 2.31
C ASP A 20 -10.78 4.77 3.13
N PRO A 21 -10.18 5.26 4.23
CA PRO A 21 -9.14 4.53 4.95
C PRO A 21 -9.65 3.30 5.70
N THR A 22 -10.95 2.99 5.68
CA THR A 22 -11.51 1.78 6.30
C THR A 22 -11.67 0.59 5.34
N SER A 23 -11.25 0.69 4.07
CA SER A 23 -11.17 -0.46 3.16
C SER A 23 -9.87 -1.28 3.33
N ALA A 24 -9.57 -1.71 4.56
CA ALA A 24 -8.34 -2.43 4.89
C ALA A 24 -8.25 -3.87 4.30
N THR A 25 -9.32 -4.40 3.71
CA THR A 25 -9.38 -5.78 3.17
C THR A 25 -9.45 -5.84 1.63
N GLY A 26 -9.59 -4.71 0.92
CA GLY A 26 -9.93 -4.70 -0.51
C GLY A 26 -9.01 -3.92 -1.45
N ASP A 27 -7.99 -3.21 -0.95
CA ASP A 27 -7.14 -2.37 -1.81
C ASP A 27 -5.81 -3.08 -2.17
N PRO A 28 -5.64 -3.56 -3.43
CA PRO A 28 -4.43 -4.24 -3.87
C PRO A 28 -3.20 -3.33 -3.78
N ARG A 29 -3.37 -2.01 -3.86
CA ARG A 29 -2.29 -1.03 -3.71
C ARG A 29 -1.78 -1.03 -2.27
N ARG A 30 -2.69 -1.06 -1.31
CA ARG A 30 -2.35 -1.10 0.12
C ARG A 30 -1.66 -2.41 0.48
N ALA A 31 -2.11 -3.53 -0.09
CA ALA A 31 -1.47 -4.83 0.09
C ALA A 31 -0.02 -4.84 -0.46
N ALA A 32 0.21 -4.28 -1.66
CA ALA A 32 1.55 -4.15 -2.23
C ALA A 32 2.48 -3.27 -1.38
N LEU A 33 1.97 -2.17 -0.82
CA LEU A 33 2.72 -1.31 0.10
C LEU A 33 3.13 -2.05 1.38
N ILE A 34 2.21 -2.80 1.98
CA ILE A 34 2.49 -3.62 3.17
C ILE A 34 3.56 -4.68 2.85
N ALA A 35 3.43 -5.39 1.74
CA ALA A 35 4.41 -6.40 1.32
C ALA A 35 5.81 -5.79 1.11
N SER A 36 5.89 -4.61 0.50
CA SER A 36 7.14 -3.89 0.32
C SER A 36 7.77 -3.46 1.65
N LEU A 37 6.96 -2.97 2.60
CA LEU A 37 7.43 -2.62 3.95
C LEU A 37 7.94 -3.84 4.70
N GLN A 38 7.24 -4.98 4.61
CA GLN A 38 7.65 -6.24 5.23
C GLN A 38 9.01 -6.70 4.74
N GLN A 39 9.23 -6.75 3.41
CA GLN A 39 10.52 -7.15 2.85
C GLN A 39 11.65 -6.23 3.31
N ARG A 40 11.46 -4.91 3.21
CA ARG A 40 12.47 -3.94 3.62
C ARG A 40 12.78 -4.03 5.12
N TYR A 41 11.78 -4.31 5.95
CA TYR A 41 11.97 -4.48 7.39
C TYR A 41 12.74 -5.76 7.71
N ALA A 42 12.41 -6.88 7.06
CA ALA A 42 13.15 -8.13 7.20
C ALA A 42 14.63 -7.97 6.79
N ASP A 43 14.90 -7.27 5.69
CA ASP A 43 16.28 -6.98 5.25
C ASP A 43 17.03 -6.09 6.24
N ALA A 44 16.37 -5.06 6.79
CA ALA A 44 16.94 -4.21 7.84
C ALA A 44 17.22 -5.01 9.12
N GLU A 45 16.35 -5.96 9.46
CA GLU A 45 16.51 -6.84 10.60
C GLU A 45 17.66 -7.83 10.44
N ALA A 46 17.76 -8.50 9.29
CA ALA A 46 18.86 -9.40 8.96
C ALA A 46 20.23 -8.70 8.98
N ARG A 47 20.27 -7.40 8.64
CA ARG A 47 21.49 -6.58 8.67
C ARG A 47 21.78 -5.95 10.03
N GLY A 48 20.86 -6.03 11.00
CA GLY A 48 20.98 -5.31 12.27
C GLY A 48 20.93 -3.78 12.13
N ASP A 49 20.34 -3.28 11.03
CA ASP A 49 20.35 -1.87 10.68
C ASP A 49 19.22 -1.11 11.40
N ALA A 50 19.55 -0.52 12.54
CA ALA A 50 18.62 0.24 13.36
C ALA A 50 18.12 1.53 12.66
N GLU A 51 18.95 2.16 11.83
CA GLU A 51 18.59 3.39 11.14
C GLU A 51 17.57 3.11 10.03
N ALA A 52 17.77 2.04 9.27
CA ALA A 52 16.81 1.57 8.27
C ALA A 52 15.46 1.20 8.91
N LYS A 53 15.45 0.52 10.06
CA LYS A 53 14.20 0.24 10.80
C LYS A 53 13.47 1.52 11.21
N GLN A 54 14.21 2.53 11.68
CA GLN A 54 13.62 3.82 12.07
C GLN A 54 13.08 4.61 10.87
N ALA A 55 13.75 4.55 9.71
CA ALA A 55 13.26 5.14 8.46
C ALA A 55 11.95 4.48 8.01
N LEU A 56 11.88 3.14 8.05
CA LEU A 56 10.66 2.38 7.71
C LEU A 56 9.50 2.70 8.65
N PHE A 57 9.78 2.87 9.95
CA PHE A 57 8.76 3.27 10.92
C PHE A 57 8.18 4.66 10.61
N ARG A 58 9.04 5.64 10.28
CA ARG A 58 8.59 6.99 9.88
C ARG A 58 7.73 6.96 8.62
N GLU A 59 8.11 6.15 7.64
CA GLU A 59 7.33 5.96 6.41
C GLU A 59 5.97 5.34 6.71
N ALA A 60 5.92 4.27 7.53
CA ALA A 60 4.67 3.64 7.92
C ALA A 60 3.74 4.58 8.71
N VAL A 61 4.30 5.43 9.58
CA VAL A 61 3.54 6.47 10.31
C VAL A 61 2.91 7.47 9.34
N TYR A 62 3.66 7.95 8.34
CA TYR A 62 3.13 8.85 7.31
C TYR A 62 1.97 8.21 6.52
N LEU A 63 2.03 6.89 6.32
CA LEU A 63 1.01 6.12 5.61
C LEU A 63 -0.14 5.63 6.49
N ASN A 64 -0.19 6.01 7.78
CA ASN A 64 -1.13 5.47 8.78
C ASN A 64 -1.19 3.93 8.79
N LEU A 65 -0.02 3.29 8.64
CA LEU A 65 0.14 1.84 8.63
C LEU A 65 0.60 1.34 10.02
N PRO A 66 -0.26 0.61 10.76
CA PRO A 66 0.12 0.09 12.06
C PRO A 66 1.28 -0.93 11.95
N PRO A 67 2.24 -0.91 12.92
CA PRO A 67 3.43 -1.75 12.89
C PRO A 67 3.12 -3.25 12.79
N GLN A 68 2.03 -3.69 13.40
CA GLN A 68 1.58 -5.08 13.37
C GLN A 68 1.35 -5.59 11.94
N LEU A 69 1.01 -4.74 10.97
CA LEU A 69 0.77 -5.18 9.60
C LEU A 69 2.06 -5.50 8.84
N TRP A 70 3.19 -4.87 9.18
CA TRP A 70 4.43 -5.01 8.43
C TRP A 70 5.61 -5.56 9.22
N GLN A 71 5.50 -5.66 10.56
CA GLN A 71 6.48 -6.32 11.42
C GLN A 71 6.16 -7.81 11.63
N SER A 72 4.93 -8.26 11.34
CA SER A 72 4.51 -9.67 11.54
C SER A 72 5.36 -10.67 10.75
N GLY A 73 5.94 -10.29 9.61
CA GLY A 73 6.85 -11.16 8.85
C GLY A 73 8.24 -11.37 9.48
N ALA A 74 8.59 -10.57 10.49
CA ALA A 74 9.87 -10.68 11.19
C ALA A 74 9.75 -11.43 12.54
N ALA A 75 8.62 -11.26 13.25
CA ALA A 75 8.38 -11.91 14.54
C ALA A 75 8.31 -13.45 14.47
N ASP A 76 7.95 -14.02 13.32
CA ASP A 76 7.90 -15.47 13.09
C ASP A 76 9.30 -16.10 12.90
N GLN A 77 10.33 -15.30 12.59
CA GLN A 77 11.68 -15.81 12.26
C GLN A 77 12.67 -15.82 13.44
N ALA A 78 12.19 -15.62 14.67
CA ALA A 78 13.02 -15.57 15.88
C ALA A 78 12.83 -16.77 16.85
N SER A 79 12.26 -17.89 16.39
CA SER A 79 12.08 -19.12 17.20
C SER A 79 13.04 -20.24 16.82
#